data_AF-A0A2J8RM55-F1
#
_entry.id   AF-A0A2J8RM55-F1
#
_cell.length_a   1.000
_cell.length_b   1.000
_cell.length_c   1.000
_cell.angle_alpha   90.00
_cell.angle_beta   90.00
_cell.angle_gamma   90.00
#
_symmetry.space_group_name_H-M   'P 1'
#
loop_
_entity.id
_entity.type
_entity.pdbx_description
1 polymer ?
#
loop_
_entity_poly.entity_id
_entity_poly.type
_entity_poly.pdbx_seq_one_letter_code
_entity_poly.pdbx_strand_id
1 'polypeptide(L)'
;MHRDARAQKASRGATRRYYLGAVELSWDYMQSDLGELPVDTRFPPRVPRSFPFNTSVVYKKTVFVEFTDHLFNIAKPRPPWMGLLGPTIQAEVYDTVVITLKNMASHPVSLHAVGVSYWKASEGAEYDDQTSQREKEDDKVFPGGSHTYVWQVLKENGPMASDPLCLTYSYLSHVDLVKDLNSGLIGALLVCREGSLAKEKIQTLHKFVLLFAVFDEGKSWHSETKNSLMQDRDAASARAWPKMHTVNGYVNRSLP
;
A
#
# COMPACT_ATOMS: atom_id res chain seq x y z
N MET A 1 -39.97 -41.49 -4.34
CA MET A 1 -38.58 -41.15 -3.93
C MET A 1 -38.14 -39.95 -4.76
N HIS A 2 -38.38 -38.74 -4.25
CA HIS A 2 -37.96 -37.49 -4.89
C HIS A 2 -36.44 -37.34 -4.78
N ARG A 3 -35.74 -37.19 -5.91
CA ARG A 3 -34.36 -36.73 -5.95
C ARG A 3 -34.38 -35.20 -5.96
N ASP A 4 -34.10 -34.60 -4.81
CA ASP A 4 -33.75 -33.18 -4.73
C ASP A 4 -32.37 -32.96 -5.36
N ALA A 5 -32.37 -32.59 -6.63
CA ALA A 5 -31.20 -32.03 -7.29
C ALA A 5 -31.03 -30.58 -6.80
N ARG A 6 -30.35 -30.40 -5.67
CA ARG A 6 -29.88 -29.09 -5.23
C ARG A 6 -28.81 -28.64 -6.22
N ALA A 7 -29.21 -27.83 -7.19
CA ALA A 7 -28.30 -27.19 -8.12
C ALA A 7 -27.26 -26.38 -7.32
N GLN A 8 -26.03 -26.89 -7.26
CA GLN A 8 -24.89 -26.15 -6.76
C GLN A 8 -24.66 -24.99 -7.73
N LYS A 9 -25.09 -23.79 -7.33
CA LYS A 9 -24.80 -22.56 -8.05
C LYS A 9 -23.29 -22.37 -7.99
N ALA A 10 -22.58 -22.81 -9.02
CA ALA A 10 -21.16 -22.56 -9.16
C ALA A 10 -20.97 -21.03 -9.17
N SER A 11 -20.38 -20.51 -8.11
CA SER A 11 -20.03 -19.11 -8.04
C SER A 11 -18.88 -18.87 -8.99
N ARG A 12 -19.18 -18.12 -10.05
CA ARG A 12 -18.14 -17.67 -10.99
C ARG A 12 -17.42 -16.52 -10.32
N GLY A 13 -16.16 -16.74 -9.96
CA GLY A 13 -15.26 -15.67 -9.54
C GLY A 13 -15.20 -14.56 -10.59
N ALA A 14 -15.13 -13.32 -10.12
CA ALA A 14 -15.01 -12.14 -10.94
C ALA A 14 -13.54 -11.81 -11.22
N THR A 15 -13.27 -11.21 -12.38
CA THR A 15 -11.96 -10.59 -12.64
C THR A 15 -11.98 -9.15 -12.16
N ARG A 16 -11.16 -8.80 -11.18
CA ARG A 16 -11.03 -7.45 -10.62
C ARG A 16 -9.76 -6.79 -11.14
N ARG A 17 -9.91 -5.64 -11.79
CA ARG A 17 -8.79 -4.92 -12.41
C ARG A 17 -8.42 -3.68 -11.61
N TYR A 18 -7.13 -3.53 -11.34
CA TYR A 18 -6.55 -2.38 -10.66
C TYR A 18 -5.39 -1.82 -11.49
N TYR A 19 -5.23 -0.50 -11.46
CA TYR A 19 -4.14 0.20 -12.14
C TYR A 19 -3.36 0.95 -11.08
N LEU A 20 -2.13 0.50 -10.80
CA LEU A 20 -1.29 1.08 -9.76
C LEU A 20 -0.09 1.80 -10.38
N GLY A 21 0.21 2.98 -9.88
CA GLY A 21 1.48 3.66 -10.15
C GLY A 21 2.34 3.67 -8.89
N ALA A 22 3.62 3.37 -9.03
CA ALA A 22 4.62 3.73 -8.02
C ALA A 22 5.05 5.17 -8.28
N VAL A 23 4.69 6.10 -7.38
CA VAL A 23 4.85 7.54 -7.56
C VAL A 23 5.68 8.13 -6.44
N GLU A 24 6.62 9.00 -6.78
CA GLU A 24 7.40 9.75 -5.82
C GLU A 24 6.63 11.00 -5.35
N LEU A 25 6.56 11.20 -4.04
CA LEU A 25 5.93 12.37 -3.44
C LEU A 25 6.71 12.91 -2.25
N SER A 26 6.42 14.14 -1.87
CA SER A 26 6.92 14.78 -0.65
C SER A 26 5.94 14.52 0.49
N TRP A 27 6.43 14.01 1.62
CA TRP A 27 5.62 13.63 2.77
C TRP A 27 6.06 14.34 4.04
N ASP A 28 5.10 14.96 4.71
CA ASP A 28 5.26 15.53 6.04
C ASP A 28 4.55 14.63 7.06
N TYR A 29 5.32 14.09 8.01
CA TYR A 29 4.80 13.23 9.07
C TYR A 29 3.93 14.00 10.10
N MET A 30 4.16 15.30 10.26
CA MET A 30 3.53 16.15 11.29
C MET A 30 2.35 16.97 10.77
N GLN A 31 2.38 17.40 9.51
CA GLN A 31 1.35 18.24 8.91
C GLN A 31 0.66 17.50 7.77
N SER A 32 -0.49 16.88 8.07
CA SER A 32 -1.45 16.58 7.02
C SER A 32 -2.22 17.87 6.73
N ASP A 33 -1.84 18.61 5.70
CA ASP A 33 -2.61 19.76 5.22
C ASP A 33 -3.99 19.28 4.72
N LEU A 34 -4.96 19.21 5.63
CA LEU A 34 -6.38 19.05 5.33
C LEU A 34 -7.21 19.68 6.46
N GLY A 35 -7.57 20.94 6.25
CA GLY A 35 -8.78 21.57 6.80
C GLY A 35 -8.84 21.77 8.31
N GLU A 36 -8.72 23.03 8.73
CA GLU A 36 -9.24 23.51 10.00
C GLU A 36 -10.70 23.05 10.20
N LEU A 37 -10.90 21.96 10.93
CA LEU A 37 -12.20 21.69 11.55
C LEU A 37 -12.40 22.75 12.63
N PRO A 38 -13.56 23.42 12.70
CA PRO A 38 -13.84 24.37 13.78
C PRO A 38 -13.84 23.59 15.09
N VAL A 39 -12.78 23.75 15.88
CA VAL A 39 -12.67 23.17 17.22
C VAL A 39 -13.75 23.83 18.07
N ASP A 40 -14.73 23.02 18.49
CA ASP A 40 -15.69 23.36 19.52
C ASP A 40 -14.92 23.87 20.75
N THR A 41 -15.12 25.14 21.09
CA THR A 41 -14.36 25.89 22.12
C THR A 41 -14.55 25.38 23.55
N ARG A 42 -15.24 24.25 23.72
CA ARG A 42 -15.55 23.63 25.02
C ARG A 42 -14.43 22.76 25.58
N PHE A 43 -13.42 22.42 24.79
CA PHE A 43 -12.25 21.66 25.25
C PHE A 43 -10.94 22.38 24.91
N PRO A 44 -10.38 23.19 25.82
CA PRO A 44 -9.04 23.73 25.61
C PRO A 44 -8.05 22.56 25.51
N PRO A 45 -7.11 22.57 24.55
CA PRO A 45 -6.10 21.53 24.43
C PRO A 45 -5.25 21.53 25.70
N ARG A 46 -5.42 20.50 26.54
CA ARG A 46 -4.67 20.32 27.80
C ARG A 46 -3.22 19.90 27.61
N VAL A 47 -2.69 20.01 26.40
CA VAL A 47 -1.27 19.74 26.12
C VAL A 47 -0.69 21.02 25.51
N PRO A 48 0.25 21.69 26.21
CA PRO A 48 0.99 22.78 25.61
C PRO A 48 1.62 22.30 24.29
N ARG A 49 1.47 23.07 23.21
CA ARG A 49 2.27 22.94 21.98
C ARG A 49 3.72 23.33 22.28
N SER A 50 4.40 22.58 23.15
CA SER A 50 5.78 22.79 23.53
C SER A 50 6.59 21.57 23.12
N PHE A 51 7.01 21.54 21.87
CA PHE A 51 8.19 20.79 21.45
C PHE A 51 9.03 21.68 20.52
N PRO A 52 10.33 21.89 20.82
CA PRO A 52 11.19 22.81 20.10
C PRO A 52 11.74 22.18 18.80
N PHE A 53 10.87 21.56 17.98
CA PHE A 53 11.21 21.11 16.63
C PHE A 53 10.27 21.79 15.64
N ASN A 54 10.43 23.10 15.51
CA ASN A 54 9.65 23.98 14.63
C ASN A 54 10.17 23.96 13.18
N THR A 55 10.49 22.78 12.66
CA THR A 55 10.80 22.56 11.25
C THR A 55 10.07 21.30 10.84
N SER A 56 8.96 21.44 10.11
CA SER A 56 8.39 20.33 9.35
C SER A 56 9.52 19.77 8.46
N VAL A 57 9.94 18.54 8.73
CA VAL A 57 10.92 17.85 7.89
C VAL A 57 10.13 17.05 6.88
N VAL A 58 10.13 17.53 5.64
CA VAL A 58 9.50 16.84 4.51
C VAL A 58 10.47 15.81 3.95
N TYR A 59 9.99 14.59 3.73
CA TYR A 59 10.75 13.48 3.18
C TYR A 59 10.21 13.06 1.83
N LYS A 60 11.10 12.76 0.89
CA LYS A 60 10.71 12.15 -0.37
C LYS A 60 10.36 10.67 -0.11
N LYS A 61 9.21 10.23 -0.59
CA LYS A 61 8.68 8.86 -0.49
C LYS A 61 8.38 8.33 -1.87
N THR A 62 8.31 7.01 -2.01
CA THR A 62 7.68 6.35 -3.16
C THR A 62 6.49 5.54 -2.65
N VAL A 63 5.29 5.83 -3.14
CA VAL A 63 4.05 5.18 -2.69
C VAL A 63 3.27 4.59 -3.86
N PHE A 64 2.46 3.57 -3.57
CA PHE A 64 1.47 3.09 -4.55
C PHE A 64 0.27 4.04 -4.61
N VAL A 65 -0.15 4.37 -5.82
CA VAL A 65 -1.30 5.22 -6.14
C VAL A 65 -2.21 4.48 -7.12
N GLU A 66 -3.52 4.48 -6.86
CA GLU A 66 -4.48 3.89 -7.81
C GLU A 66 -4.90 4.90 -8.88
N PHE A 67 -5.00 4.43 -10.12
CA PHE A 67 -5.48 5.20 -11.27
C PHE A 67 -6.80 4.64 -11.79
N THR A 68 -7.53 5.45 -12.55
CA THR A 68 -8.83 5.07 -13.12
C THR A 68 -8.70 3.97 -14.17
N ASP A 69 -7.61 3.98 -14.93
CA ASP A 69 -7.40 3.13 -16.11
C ASP A 69 -5.90 2.96 -16.43
N HIS A 70 -5.64 2.20 -17.50
CA HIS A 70 -4.32 1.87 -18.02
C HIS A 70 -3.54 3.05 -18.63
N LEU A 71 -4.16 4.23 -18.79
CA LEU A 71 -3.46 5.42 -19.30
C LEU A 71 -2.67 6.13 -18.20
N PHE A 72 -3.02 5.88 -16.92
CA PHE A 72 -2.37 6.49 -15.75
C PHE A 72 -2.42 8.03 -15.74
N ASN A 73 -3.49 8.61 -16.28
CA ASN A 73 -3.66 10.07 -16.34
C ASN A 73 -4.37 10.63 -15.11
N ILE A 74 -5.36 9.90 -14.56
CA ILE A 74 -6.21 10.38 -13.47
C ILE A 74 -6.06 9.43 -12.27
N ALA A 75 -5.50 9.96 -11.18
CA ALA A 75 -5.43 9.25 -9.91
C ALA A 75 -6.83 9.18 -9.26
N LYS A 76 -7.17 8.03 -8.67
CA LYS A 76 -8.42 7.90 -7.92
C LYS A 76 -8.34 8.71 -6.62
N PRO A 77 -9.46 9.31 -6.17
CA PRO A 77 -9.52 9.96 -4.87
C PRO A 77 -9.13 8.99 -3.75
N ARG A 78 -8.28 9.45 -2.83
CA ARG A 78 -7.81 8.68 -1.68
C ARG A 78 -8.33 9.33 -0.40
N PRO A 79 -8.84 8.54 0.56
CA PRO A 79 -9.29 9.11 1.81
C PRO A 79 -8.10 9.59 2.66
N PRO A 80 -8.23 10.70 3.41
CA PRO A 80 -7.12 11.30 4.16
C PRO A 80 -6.43 10.37 5.15
N TRP A 81 -7.22 9.52 5.82
CA TRP A 81 -6.72 8.57 6.81
C TRP A 81 -5.73 7.56 6.24
N MET A 82 -5.71 7.35 4.91
CA MET A 82 -4.85 6.35 4.27
C MET A 82 -3.37 6.74 4.32
N GLY A 83 -3.07 8.05 4.34
CA GLY A 83 -1.70 8.57 4.39
C GLY A 83 -0.75 7.88 3.39
N LEU A 84 0.33 7.29 3.90
CA LEU A 84 1.33 6.58 3.09
C LEU A 84 0.90 5.20 2.56
N LEU A 85 -0.17 4.63 3.10
CA LEU A 85 -0.62 3.30 2.70
C LEU A 85 -1.10 3.30 1.24
N GLY A 86 -0.67 2.34 0.44
CA GLY A 86 -1.20 2.10 -0.91
C GLY A 86 -2.71 1.82 -0.92
N PRO A 87 -3.36 1.91 -2.09
CA PRO A 87 -4.79 1.66 -2.22
C PRO A 87 -5.18 0.27 -1.71
N THR A 88 -6.35 0.16 -1.09
CA THR A 88 -6.85 -1.12 -0.60
C THR A 88 -7.41 -1.95 -1.76
N ILE A 89 -6.73 -3.04 -2.09
CA ILE A 89 -7.19 -4.02 -3.08
C ILE A 89 -8.21 -4.93 -2.38
N GLN A 90 -9.33 -5.19 -3.03
CA GLN A 90 -10.40 -6.02 -2.46
C GLN A 90 -10.76 -7.14 -3.42
N ALA A 91 -10.89 -8.34 -2.88
CA ALA A 91 -11.23 -9.52 -3.66
C ALA A 91 -12.09 -10.47 -2.82
N GLU A 92 -12.94 -11.25 -3.49
CA GLU A 92 -13.64 -12.36 -2.87
C GLU A 92 -12.95 -13.68 -3.20
N VAL A 93 -13.24 -14.70 -2.41
CA VAL A 93 -12.89 -16.07 -2.75
C VAL A 93 -13.38 -16.40 -4.17
N TYR A 94 -12.49 -17.03 -4.95
CA TYR A 94 -12.58 -17.36 -6.37
C TYR A 94 -12.31 -16.23 -7.35
N ASP A 95 -12.14 -14.98 -6.89
CA ASP A 95 -11.81 -13.89 -7.80
C ASP A 95 -10.38 -13.98 -8.34
N THR A 96 -10.20 -13.45 -9.54
CA THR A 96 -8.88 -13.19 -10.13
C THR A 96 -8.60 -11.69 -10.07
N VAL A 97 -7.57 -11.31 -9.34
CA VAL A 97 -7.12 -9.92 -9.23
C VAL A 97 -6.03 -9.67 -10.27
N VAL A 98 -6.26 -8.72 -11.17
CA VAL A 98 -5.33 -8.34 -12.23
C VAL A 98 -4.88 -6.90 -11.97
N ILE A 99 -3.59 -6.72 -11.72
CA ILE A 99 -3.03 -5.41 -11.38
C ILE A 99 -2.00 -5.03 -12.42
N THR A 100 -2.22 -3.94 -13.13
CA THR A 100 -1.20 -3.34 -13.98
C THR A 100 -0.45 -2.29 -13.18
N LEU A 101 0.81 -2.58 -12.86
CA LEU A 101 1.72 -1.65 -12.20
C LEU A 101 2.49 -0.86 -13.26
N LYS A 102 2.54 0.46 -13.12
CA LYS A 102 3.45 1.34 -13.87
C LYS A 102 4.45 1.96 -12.89
N ASN A 103 5.74 1.79 -13.18
CA ASN A 103 6.77 2.43 -12.37
C ASN A 103 7.00 3.86 -12.87
N MET A 104 6.59 4.84 -12.07
CA MET A 104 6.82 6.26 -12.32
C MET A 104 7.88 6.84 -11.38
N ALA A 105 8.53 6.01 -10.58
CA ALA A 105 9.60 6.36 -9.67
C ALA A 105 10.98 6.28 -10.36
N SER A 106 12.00 6.79 -9.68
CA SER A 106 13.38 6.81 -10.18
C SER A 106 14.18 5.54 -9.91
N HIS A 107 13.62 4.57 -9.18
CA HIS A 107 14.25 3.31 -8.83
C HIS A 107 13.37 2.11 -9.25
N PRO A 108 13.92 0.90 -9.41
CA PRO A 108 13.13 -0.29 -9.68
C PRO A 108 12.16 -0.58 -8.53
N VAL A 109 10.99 -1.13 -8.88
CA VAL A 109 9.94 -1.55 -7.95
C VAL A 109 9.33 -2.87 -8.42
N SER A 110 8.60 -3.56 -7.55
CA SER A 110 7.80 -4.72 -7.90
C SER A 110 6.48 -4.72 -7.14
N LEU A 111 5.70 -5.79 -7.29
CA LEU A 111 4.46 -6.00 -6.54
C LEU A 111 4.33 -7.45 -6.10
N HIS A 112 4.45 -7.68 -4.81
CA HIS A 112 4.32 -8.97 -4.17
C HIS A 112 3.11 -8.97 -3.25
N ALA A 113 2.24 -9.98 -3.39
CA ALA A 113 1.10 -10.17 -2.50
C ALA A 113 1.39 -11.24 -1.45
N VAL A 114 1.13 -10.91 -0.19
CA VAL A 114 1.20 -11.87 0.91
C VAL A 114 -0.15 -12.55 1.06
N GLY A 115 -0.18 -13.88 1.15
CA GLY A 115 -1.37 -14.63 1.54
C GLY A 115 -2.37 -14.98 0.42
N VAL A 116 -1.99 -14.81 -0.85
CA VAL A 116 -2.78 -15.25 -2.01
C VAL A 116 -1.94 -16.07 -2.98
N SER A 117 -2.59 -16.83 -3.85
CA SER A 117 -1.91 -17.68 -4.83
C SER A 117 -1.58 -16.92 -6.12
N TYR A 118 -0.41 -17.18 -6.68
CA TYR A 118 0.05 -16.59 -7.94
C TYR A 118 0.97 -17.57 -8.68
N TRP A 119 1.13 -17.33 -9.98
CA TRP A 119 2.17 -17.99 -10.78
C TRP A 119 3.47 -17.21 -10.69
N LYS A 120 4.59 -17.83 -11.06
CA LYS A 120 5.93 -17.24 -10.92
C LYS A 120 6.06 -15.86 -11.56
N ALA A 121 5.50 -15.65 -12.76
CA ALA A 121 5.46 -14.35 -13.43
C ALA A 121 4.54 -13.28 -12.77
N SER A 122 4.10 -13.48 -11.54
CA SER A 122 3.23 -12.58 -10.76
C SER A 122 3.57 -12.58 -9.27
N GLU A 123 4.75 -13.10 -8.91
CA GLU A 123 5.25 -13.12 -7.54
C GLU A 123 5.87 -11.78 -7.15
N GLY A 124 6.62 -11.16 -8.08
CA GLY A 124 7.25 -9.87 -7.90
C GLY A 124 8.42 -9.88 -6.92
N ALA A 125 9.19 -10.96 -6.85
CA ALA A 125 10.30 -11.08 -5.91
C ALA A 125 11.52 -11.76 -6.58
N GLU A 126 12.62 -11.03 -6.68
CA GLU A 126 13.84 -11.54 -7.29
C GLU A 126 14.61 -12.47 -6.33
N TYR A 127 14.79 -13.73 -6.74
CA TYR A 127 15.72 -14.67 -6.12
C TYR A 127 16.14 -15.76 -7.12
N ASP A 128 17.08 -16.62 -6.74
CA ASP A 128 17.48 -17.76 -7.58
C ASP A 128 16.44 -18.89 -7.46
N ASP A 129 15.49 -18.89 -8.38
CA ASP A 129 14.29 -19.75 -8.39
C ASP A 129 14.19 -20.64 -9.64
N GLN A 130 15.25 -20.64 -10.47
CA GLN A 130 15.34 -21.40 -11.72
C GLN A 130 14.23 -21.11 -12.76
N THR A 131 13.59 -19.94 -12.68
CA THR A 131 12.57 -19.52 -13.65
C THR A 131 13.16 -19.03 -14.97
N SER A 132 12.33 -19.01 -16.01
CA SER A 132 12.69 -18.46 -17.32
C SER A 132 12.82 -16.94 -17.28
N GLN A 133 13.55 -16.34 -18.24
CA GLN A 133 13.72 -14.87 -18.30
C GLN A 133 12.39 -14.11 -18.35
N ARG A 134 11.37 -14.69 -19.02
CA ARG A 134 10.03 -14.10 -19.10
C ARG A 134 9.30 -14.11 -17.75
N GLU A 135 9.55 -15.13 -16.94
CA GLU A 135 9.00 -15.25 -15.59
C GLU A 135 9.76 -14.41 -14.55
N LYS A 136 10.79 -13.66 -14.98
CA LYS A 136 11.53 -12.70 -14.14
C LYS A 136 11.20 -11.24 -14.48
N GLU A 137 10.33 -11.00 -15.46
CA GLU A 137 9.90 -9.65 -15.84
C GLU A 137 9.09 -8.97 -14.73
N ASP A 138 8.47 -9.76 -13.84
CA ASP A 138 7.69 -9.27 -12.71
C ASP A 138 8.53 -8.92 -11.48
N ASP A 139 9.70 -9.54 -11.35
CA ASP A 139 10.63 -9.37 -10.22
C ASP A 139 11.10 -7.92 -10.06
N LYS A 140 11.32 -7.23 -11.18
CA LYS A 140 11.80 -5.85 -11.24
C LYS A 140 11.18 -5.09 -12.40
N VAL A 141 10.27 -4.17 -12.08
CA VAL A 141 9.76 -3.18 -13.01
C VAL A 141 10.68 -1.94 -12.95
N PHE A 142 11.50 -1.76 -13.98
CA PHE A 142 12.40 -0.61 -14.09
C PHE A 142 11.64 0.71 -14.27
N PRO A 143 12.26 1.87 -13.93
CA PRO A 143 11.68 3.19 -14.14
C PRO A 143 11.08 3.38 -15.55
N GLY A 144 9.85 3.88 -15.62
CA GLY A 144 9.09 4.05 -16.86
C GLY A 144 8.44 2.78 -17.40
N GLY A 145 8.83 1.61 -16.90
CA GLY A 145 8.27 0.31 -17.27
C GLY A 145 6.89 0.04 -16.66
N SER A 146 6.25 -1.02 -17.13
CA SER A 146 4.99 -1.52 -16.59
C SER A 146 4.91 -3.03 -16.66
N HIS A 147 4.31 -3.64 -15.64
CA HIS A 147 4.04 -5.09 -15.61
C HIS A 147 2.62 -5.38 -15.14
N THR A 148 2.07 -6.53 -15.54
CA THR A 148 0.75 -6.98 -15.08
C THR A 148 0.86 -8.22 -14.22
N TYR A 149 0.47 -8.07 -12.96
CA TYR A 149 0.41 -9.14 -11.96
C TYR A 149 -0.98 -9.77 -11.95
N VAL A 150 -1.05 -11.10 -11.83
CA VAL A 150 -2.29 -11.86 -11.75
C VAL A 150 -2.28 -12.72 -10.50
N TRP A 151 -3.15 -12.38 -9.54
CA TRP A 151 -3.33 -13.12 -8.30
C TRP A 151 -4.67 -13.86 -8.32
N GLN A 152 -4.66 -15.10 -7.89
CA GLN A 152 -5.84 -15.94 -7.77
C GLN A 152 -6.19 -16.09 -6.29
N VAL A 153 -7.41 -15.72 -5.94
CA VAL A 153 -7.92 -15.89 -4.58
C VAL A 153 -8.59 -17.23 -4.48
N LEU A 154 -7.85 -18.24 -4.03
CA LEU A 154 -8.37 -19.59 -3.86
C LEU A 154 -9.15 -19.70 -2.55
N LYS A 155 -9.89 -20.81 -2.38
CA LYS A 155 -10.73 -21.04 -1.20
C LYS A 155 -9.90 -21.10 0.08
N GLU A 156 -8.71 -21.68 -0.02
CA GLU A 156 -7.71 -21.80 1.03
C GLU A 156 -7.08 -20.47 1.44
N ASN A 157 -7.12 -19.44 0.58
CA ASN A 157 -6.68 -18.08 0.92
C ASN A 157 -7.79 -17.26 1.60
N GLY A 158 -9.02 -17.78 1.63
CA GLY A 158 -10.19 -17.08 2.10
C GLY A 158 -10.46 -17.23 3.60
N PRO A 159 -11.35 -16.39 4.16
CA PRO A 159 -11.81 -16.56 5.53
C PRO A 159 -12.51 -17.90 5.76
N MET A 160 -12.18 -18.56 6.87
CA MET A 160 -12.88 -19.76 7.35
C MET A 160 -14.27 -19.40 7.90
N ALA A 161 -15.04 -20.41 8.33
CA ALA A 161 -16.39 -20.21 8.86
C ALA A 161 -16.42 -19.36 10.15
N SER A 162 -15.40 -19.50 11.00
CA SER A 162 -15.23 -18.75 12.25
C SER A 162 -14.65 -17.35 12.08
N ASP A 163 -14.07 -17.06 10.91
CA ASP A 163 -13.42 -15.79 10.63
C ASP A 163 -14.44 -14.68 10.34
N PRO A 164 -14.03 -13.40 10.51
CA PRO A 164 -14.80 -12.28 9.98
C PRO A 164 -15.02 -12.42 8.46
N LEU A 165 -15.94 -11.62 7.93
CA LEU A 165 -16.28 -11.66 6.50
C LEU A 165 -15.10 -11.38 5.57
N CYS A 166 -14.10 -10.62 6.02
CA CYS A 166 -12.88 -10.32 5.28
C CYS A 166 -11.65 -10.45 6.17
N LEU A 167 -10.59 -11.02 5.62
CA LEU A 167 -9.25 -11.06 6.19
C LEU A 167 -8.39 -9.95 5.59
N THR A 168 -7.47 -9.41 6.39
CA THR A 168 -6.53 -8.37 5.96
C THR A 168 -5.16 -8.97 5.72
N TYR A 169 -4.70 -8.86 4.48
CA TYR A 169 -3.36 -9.15 4.02
C TYR A 169 -2.69 -7.86 3.52
N SER A 170 -1.45 -7.98 3.05
CA SER A 170 -0.67 -6.86 2.51
C SER A 170 -0.10 -7.20 1.15
N TYR A 171 0.18 -6.17 0.38
CA TYR A 171 1.07 -6.23 -0.77
C TYR A 171 2.15 -5.17 -0.64
N LEU A 172 3.32 -5.42 -1.22
CA LEU A 172 4.47 -4.54 -1.13
C LEU A 172 5.41 -4.74 -2.31
N SER A 173 6.35 -3.82 -2.52
CA SER A 173 7.50 -4.07 -3.42
C SER A 173 8.52 -4.95 -2.71
N HIS A 174 9.16 -5.85 -3.47
CA HIS A 174 10.09 -6.87 -2.97
C HIS A 174 11.40 -6.87 -3.77
N VAL A 175 11.81 -5.71 -4.31
CA VAL A 175 13.10 -5.56 -4.98
C VAL A 175 14.22 -5.46 -3.95
N ASP A 176 14.05 -4.56 -2.99
CA ASP A 176 14.85 -4.47 -1.77
C ASP A 176 13.87 -4.19 -0.64
N LEU A 177 13.45 -5.24 0.07
CA LEU A 177 12.41 -5.16 1.09
C LEU A 177 12.64 -4.04 2.10
N VAL A 178 13.90 -3.79 2.47
CA VAL A 178 14.26 -2.76 3.43
C VAL A 178 14.06 -1.39 2.80
N LYS A 179 14.61 -1.14 1.61
CA LYS A 179 14.48 0.16 0.94
C LYS A 179 13.06 0.45 0.48
N ASP A 180 12.37 -0.54 -0.05
CA ASP A 180 11.01 -0.46 -0.57
C ASP A 180 10.02 -0.08 0.53
N LEU A 181 10.05 -0.82 1.64
CA LEU A 181 9.17 -0.56 2.77
C LEU A 181 9.43 0.83 3.37
N ASN A 182 10.70 1.18 3.62
CA ASN A 182 11.06 2.47 4.19
C ASN A 182 10.74 3.65 3.24
N SER A 183 10.66 3.41 1.93
CA SER A 183 10.24 4.41 0.96
C SER A 183 8.72 4.62 0.92
N GLY A 184 7.93 3.63 1.37
CA GLY A 184 6.47 3.69 1.42
C GLY A 184 5.74 2.71 0.49
N LEU A 185 6.42 1.72 -0.11
CA LEU A 185 5.85 0.78 -1.07
C LEU A 185 5.13 -0.38 -0.37
N ILE A 186 4.01 -0.08 0.29
CA ILE A 186 3.16 -1.07 0.98
C ILE A 186 1.68 -0.66 0.87
N GLY A 187 0.79 -1.63 0.69
CA GLY A 187 -0.65 -1.45 0.72
C GLY A 187 -1.39 -2.66 1.28
N ALA A 188 -2.71 -2.54 1.36
CA ALA A 188 -3.56 -3.56 1.97
C ALA A 188 -4.34 -4.37 0.94
N LEU A 189 -4.44 -5.68 1.16
CA LEU A 189 -5.24 -6.61 0.37
C LEU A 189 -6.31 -7.21 1.27
N LEU A 190 -7.59 -6.97 0.97
CA LEU A 190 -8.71 -7.56 1.69
C LEU A 190 -9.26 -8.74 0.90
N VAL A 191 -9.21 -9.93 1.50
CA VAL A 191 -9.81 -11.14 0.94
C VAL A 191 -11.09 -11.46 1.71
N CYS A 192 -12.21 -11.41 1.02
CA CYS A 192 -13.55 -11.54 1.58
C CYS A 192 -14.21 -12.86 1.19
N ARG A 193 -15.18 -13.30 1.98
CA ARG A 193 -16.06 -14.41 1.63
C ARG A 193 -16.88 -14.05 0.39
N GLU A 194 -17.17 -15.05 -0.44
CA GLU A 194 -17.98 -14.92 -1.63
C GLU A 194 -19.31 -14.17 -1.39
N GLY A 195 -19.63 -13.21 -2.26
CA GLY A 195 -20.85 -12.41 -2.22
C GLY A 195 -20.89 -11.33 -1.13
N SER A 196 -19.78 -11.08 -0.42
CA SER A 196 -19.70 -10.06 0.63
C SER A 196 -19.60 -8.64 0.08
N LEU A 197 -18.82 -8.41 -0.96
CA LEU A 197 -18.63 -7.10 -1.59
C LEU A 197 -19.89 -6.63 -2.33
N ALA A 198 -20.70 -7.56 -2.86
CA ALA A 198 -22.00 -7.22 -3.45
C ALA A 198 -23.01 -6.70 -2.40
N LYS A 199 -23.02 -7.31 -1.21
CA LYS A 199 -23.84 -6.85 -0.06
C LYS A 199 -23.33 -5.54 0.51
N GLU A 200 -22.03 -5.31 0.45
CA GLU A 200 -21.40 -4.09 0.94
C GLU A 200 -21.74 -2.86 0.09
N LYS A 201 -21.89 -3.00 -1.24
CA LYS A 201 -22.42 -1.88 -2.05
C LYS A 201 -23.80 -1.38 -1.59
N ILE A 202 -24.53 -2.20 -0.83
CA ILE A 202 -25.87 -1.92 -0.31
C ILE A 202 -25.80 -1.35 1.12
N GLN A 203 -24.74 -1.63 1.88
CA GLN A 203 -24.53 -1.15 3.24
C GLN A 203 -23.30 -0.25 3.29
N THR A 204 -23.48 1.05 3.54
CA THR A 204 -22.38 2.01 3.75
C THR A 204 -21.57 1.68 5.00
N LEU A 205 -20.72 0.65 4.92
CA LEU A 205 -19.77 0.28 5.95
C LEU A 205 -18.51 1.12 5.78
N HIS A 206 -18.12 1.84 6.83
CA HIS A 206 -16.85 2.54 6.86
C HIS A 206 -15.72 1.53 7.08
N LYS A 207 -14.82 1.42 6.11
CA LYS A 207 -13.61 0.61 6.18
C LYS A 207 -12.40 1.49 6.44
N PHE A 208 -11.69 1.21 7.53
CA PHE A 208 -10.42 1.83 7.85
C PHE A 208 -9.35 0.75 7.90
N VAL A 209 -8.19 1.05 7.31
CA VAL A 209 -7.00 0.19 7.42
C VAL A 209 -5.91 0.99 8.13
N LEU A 210 -5.32 0.39 9.15
CA LEU A 210 -4.27 0.99 9.95
C LEU A 210 -2.97 0.21 9.76
N LEU A 211 -1.94 0.91 9.33
CA LEU A 211 -0.58 0.44 9.20
C LEU A 211 0.24 1.04 10.33
N PHE A 212 0.62 0.20 11.29
CA PHE A 212 1.58 0.55 12.32
C PHE A 212 2.99 0.27 11.77
N ALA A 213 3.74 1.32 11.46
CA ALA A 213 5.04 1.18 10.82
C ALA A 213 6.06 2.17 11.38
N VAL A 214 7.32 1.72 11.46
CA VAL A 214 8.48 2.56 11.76
C VAL A 214 9.24 2.80 10.46
N PHE A 215 9.16 4.01 9.92
CA PHE A 215 9.89 4.40 8.71
C PHE A 215 11.28 4.94 9.10
N ASP A 216 12.33 4.27 8.65
CA ASP A 216 13.72 4.70 8.77
C ASP A 216 14.15 5.34 7.44
N GLU A 217 14.08 6.68 7.40
CA GLU A 217 14.35 7.48 6.20
C GLU A 217 15.76 7.28 5.64
N GLY A 218 16.72 6.93 6.50
CA GLY A 218 18.10 6.63 6.11
C GLY A 218 18.25 5.33 5.35
N LYS A 219 17.24 4.46 5.43
CA LYS A 219 17.16 3.20 4.70
C LYS A 219 16.20 3.24 3.53
N SER A 220 15.61 4.38 3.20
CA SER A 220 14.78 4.53 2.01
C SER A 220 15.65 4.65 0.74
N TRP A 221 15.03 4.50 -0.44
CA TRP A 221 15.68 4.80 -1.73
C TRP A 221 16.08 6.27 -1.86
N HIS A 222 15.49 7.16 -1.07
CA HIS A 222 15.70 8.61 -1.11
C HIS A 222 16.73 9.12 -0.09
N SER A 223 17.40 8.22 0.63
CA SER A 223 18.38 8.60 1.65
C SER A 223 19.61 9.31 1.06
N GLU A 224 20.06 8.92 -0.12
CA GLU A 224 21.28 9.45 -0.75
C GLU A 224 21.11 10.84 -1.38
N THR A 225 19.87 11.25 -1.70
CA THR A 225 19.59 12.53 -2.37
C THR A 225 19.94 13.76 -1.50
N LYS A 226 20.16 13.60 -0.19
CA LYS A 226 20.60 14.72 0.68
C LYS A 226 22.07 15.09 0.55
N ASN A 227 22.92 14.26 -0.08
CA ASN A 227 24.36 14.52 -0.12
C ASN A 227 24.77 15.71 -1.00
N SER A 228 23.88 16.25 -1.87
CA SER A 228 24.22 17.39 -2.73
C SER A 228 23.79 18.77 -2.19
N LEU A 229 22.94 18.85 -1.17
CA LEU A 229 22.41 20.13 -0.63
C LEU A 229 22.88 20.47 0.79
N MET A 230 23.49 19.52 1.52
CA MET A 230 23.89 19.70 2.92
C MET A 230 25.39 19.47 3.17
N GLN A 231 26.21 19.40 2.12
CA GLN A 231 27.63 19.04 2.21
C GLN A 231 28.55 20.09 2.88
N ASP A 232 28.00 21.14 3.50
CA ASP A 232 28.76 22.26 4.06
C ASP A 232 28.49 22.53 5.55
N ARG A 233 27.96 21.56 6.31
CA ARG A 233 27.91 21.67 7.78
C ARG A 233 28.29 20.38 8.49
N ASP A 234 29.51 20.40 9.02
CA ASP A 234 30.03 19.65 10.17
C ASP A 234 29.87 18.12 10.17
N ALA A 235 30.96 17.45 9.77
CA ALA A 235 31.18 16.00 9.86
C ALA A 235 31.14 15.41 11.30
N ALA A 236 30.94 16.23 12.33
CA ALA A 236 30.87 15.80 13.74
C ALA A 236 29.44 15.49 14.22
N SER A 237 28.42 15.77 13.41
CA SER A 237 27.02 15.40 13.68
C SER A 237 26.45 14.65 12.49
N ALA A 238 26.96 13.45 12.23
CA ALA A 238 26.25 12.45 11.43
C ALA A 238 24.96 12.07 12.17
N ARG A 239 23.96 12.96 12.13
CA ARG A 239 22.66 12.79 12.76
C ARG A 239 22.07 11.53 12.15
N ALA A 240 21.98 10.48 12.97
CA ALA A 240 21.23 9.27 12.62
C ALA A 240 19.89 9.71 12.02
N TRP A 241 19.56 9.17 10.84
CA TRP A 241 18.29 9.46 10.21
C TRP A 241 17.17 9.15 11.22
N PRO A 242 16.23 10.08 11.45
CA PRO A 242 15.20 9.88 12.45
C PRO A 242 14.29 8.74 12.00
N LYS A 243 14.03 7.81 12.94
CA LYS A 243 13.05 6.74 12.77
C LYS A 243 11.67 7.27 13.14
N MET A 244 10.75 7.27 12.18
CA MET A 244 9.40 7.77 12.36
C MET A 244 8.46 6.66 12.81
N HIS A 245 7.97 6.71 14.04
CA HIS A 245 7.02 5.74 14.59
C HIS A 245 5.59 6.22 14.29
N THR A 246 4.89 5.53 13.39
CA THR A 246 3.71 6.09 12.73
C THR A 246 2.51 5.16 12.70
N VAL A 247 1.33 5.76 12.51
CA VAL A 247 0.12 5.08 12.01
C VAL A 247 -0.20 5.67 10.64
N ASN A 248 -0.21 4.87 9.59
CA ASN A 248 -0.41 5.30 8.19
C ASN A 248 0.55 6.43 7.73
N GLY A 249 1.73 6.56 8.35
CA GLY A 249 2.66 7.66 8.07
C GLY A 249 2.40 8.94 8.86
N TYR A 250 1.52 8.93 9.85
CA TYR A 250 1.23 10.06 10.73
C TYR A 250 1.84 9.85 12.13
N VAL A 251 2.36 10.93 12.73
CA VAL A 251 2.93 10.94 14.10
C VAL A 251 2.17 11.91 15.02
N ASN A 252 2.42 11.87 16.33
CA ASN A 252 1.97 12.91 17.26
C ASN A 252 0.47 13.30 17.16
N ARG A 253 -0.42 12.32 16.93
CA ARG A 253 -1.87 12.51 16.80
C ARG A 253 -2.29 13.32 15.56
N SER A 254 -1.52 13.24 14.46
CA SER A 254 -1.86 13.90 13.18
C SER A 254 -2.74 13.08 12.24
N LEU A 255 -3.10 11.83 12.57
CA LEU A 255 -4.02 11.03 11.75
C LEU A 255 -5.44 11.69 11.76
N PRO A 256 -5.99 12.09 10.60
CA PRO A 256 -7.29 12.75 10.49
C PRO A 256 -8.49 11.79 10.54
#